data_AF-A0A822J7F3-F1
#
_entry.id   AF-A0A822J7F3-F1
#
_cell.length_a   1.000
_cell.length_b   1.000
_cell.length_c   1.000
_cell.angle_alpha   90.00
_cell.angle_beta   90.00
_cell.angle_gamma   90.00
#
_symmetry.space_group_name_H-M   'P 1'
#
loop_
_entity.id
_entity.type
_entity.pdbx_description
1 polymer ?
#
loop_
_entity_poly.entity_id
_entity_poly.type
_entity_poly.pdbx_seq_one_letter_code
_entity_poly.pdbx_strand_id
1 'polypeptide(L)'
;MSHISGRHIEGSISPNSYTSFFPTGRKIPADVVRTEFTLPSKMVDTDVEKLIFEAIEKVSPKSIWNGEGLEYVFDPGKYGISEIVVRVYKSDGMVATAFPRRGSSVWVWDNTLNIWVNKV
;
A
#
# COMPACT_ATOMS: atom_id res chain seq x y z
N MET A 1 -6.56 0.77 -20.00
CA MET A 1 -6.11 1.95 -19.23
C MET A 1 -5.97 1.49 -17.80
N SER A 2 -4.80 1.63 -17.19
CA SER A 2 -4.57 1.16 -15.82
C SER A 2 -5.48 1.95 -14.87
N HIS A 3 -6.45 1.26 -14.26
CA HIS A 3 -7.51 1.81 -13.41
C HIS A 3 -7.02 2.14 -11.98
N ILE A 4 -5.72 2.40 -11.82
CA ILE A 4 -5.12 2.66 -10.51
C ILE A 4 -4.42 4.02 -10.55
N SER A 5 -5.15 5.04 -10.14
CA SER A 5 -4.57 6.36 -9.86
C SER A 5 -4.02 6.37 -8.44
N GLY A 6 -2.96 5.59 -8.18
CA GLY A 6 -2.52 5.30 -6.81
C GLY A 6 -1.01 5.41 -6.59
N ARG A 7 -0.60 6.49 -5.91
CA ARG A 7 0.75 6.89 -5.46
C ARG A 7 1.61 5.79 -4.78
N HIS A 8 0.96 4.70 -4.35
CA HIS A 8 1.48 3.60 -3.53
C HIS A 8 1.75 2.31 -4.33
N ILE A 9 1.47 2.32 -5.64
CA ILE A 9 1.94 1.31 -6.59
C ILE A 9 3.24 1.78 -7.27
N GLU A 10 3.40 3.09 -7.47
CA GLU A 10 4.59 3.69 -8.10
C GLU A 10 5.68 4.12 -7.10
N GLY A 11 5.33 4.39 -5.83
CA GLY A 11 6.29 4.73 -4.78
C GLY A 11 6.63 6.22 -4.64
N SER A 12 5.82 7.12 -5.20
CA SER A 12 5.99 8.57 -5.11
C SER A 12 5.26 9.14 -3.87
N ILE A 13 6.01 9.85 -3.00
CA ILE A 13 5.48 10.48 -1.78
C ILE A 13 5.16 11.96 -2.03
N SER A 14 3.95 12.39 -1.67
CA SER A 14 3.68 13.78 -1.31
C SER A 14 4.13 14.04 0.13
N PRO A 15 4.72 15.19 0.48
CA PRO A 15 5.69 15.36 1.59
C PRO A 15 5.30 14.97 3.03
N ASN A 16 4.10 14.43 3.30
CA ASN A 16 3.58 14.18 4.65
C ASN A 16 2.76 12.88 4.80
N SER A 17 2.96 11.85 3.97
CA SER A 17 2.20 10.57 4.08
C SER A 17 3.11 9.38 4.44
N TYR A 18 2.84 8.78 5.61
CA TYR A 18 3.57 7.65 6.22
C TYR A 18 3.10 6.30 5.68
N THR A 19 3.41 6.02 4.42
CA THR A 19 2.79 4.89 3.73
C THR A 19 3.74 3.71 3.62
N SER A 20 3.30 2.55 4.07
CA SER A 20 3.99 1.27 3.88
C SER A 20 3.93 0.81 2.42
N PHE A 21 4.95 0.04 2.02
CA PHE A 21 5.14 -0.38 0.63
C PHE A 21 4.84 -1.87 0.43
N PHE A 22 4.31 -2.21 -0.75
CA PHE A 22 4.19 -3.60 -1.18
C PHE A 22 5.57 -4.23 -1.37
N PRO A 23 5.76 -5.52 -1.03
CA PRO A 23 7.04 -6.21 -1.17
C PRO A 23 7.33 -6.60 -2.63
N THR A 24 7.55 -5.59 -3.47
CA THR A 24 7.77 -5.76 -4.92
C THR A 24 9.24 -5.98 -5.31
N GLY A 25 10.16 -6.01 -4.34
CA GLY A 25 11.59 -6.06 -4.62
C GLY A 25 12.19 -4.74 -5.12
N ARG A 26 11.37 -3.70 -5.32
CA ARG A 26 11.84 -2.40 -5.81
C ARG A 26 12.79 -1.75 -4.81
N LYS A 27 13.82 -1.10 -5.35
CA LYS A 27 14.72 -0.25 -4.59
C LYS A 27 14.09 1.14 -4.43
N ILE A 28 13.92 1.55 -3.19
CA ILE A 28 13.57 2.91 -2.82
C ILE A 28 14.88 3.72 -2.76
N PRO A 29 15.07 4.73 -3.61
CA PRO A 29 16.26 5.56 -3.57
C PRO A 29 16.29 6.39 -2.29
N ALA A 30 17.49 6.72 -1.82
CA ALA A 30 17.66 7.69 -0.74
C ALA A 30 17.17 9.08 -1.18
N ASP A 31 16.68 9.87 -0.22
CA ASP A 31 16.39 11.28 -0.39
C ASP A 31 16.80 12.07 0.87
N VAL A 32 16.38 13.33 0.99
CA VAL A 32 16.73 14.19 2.13
C VAL A 32 16.14 13.71 3.47
N VAL A 33 15.16 12.80 3.43
CA VAL A 33 14.43 12.29 4.61
C VAL A 33 14.79 10.84 4.90
N ARG A 34 15.02 9.99 3.89
CA ARG A 34 15.21 8.54 4.07
C ARG A 34 16.47 8.00 3.43
N THR A 35 17.03 6.97 4.06
CA THR A 35 18.10 6.16 3.48
C THR A 35 17.54 5.20 2.43
N GLU A 36 18.41 4.75 1.52
CA GLU A 36 18.03 3.77 0.51
C GLU A 36 17.53 2.46 1.15
N PHE A 37 16.59 1.79 0.49
CA PHE A 37 16.08 0.52 0.97
C PHE A 37 15.55 -0.34 -0.15
N THR A 38 15.91 -1.62 -0.13
CA THR A 38 15.37 -2.61 -1.05
C THR A 38 14.21 -3.34 -0.38
N LEU A 39 13.02 -3.22 -0.95
CA LEU A 39 11.84 -3.93 -0.45
C LEU A 39 12.04 -5.44 -0.58
N PRO A 40 11.41 -6.27 0.27
CA PRO A 40 11.39 -7.71 0.06
C PRO A 40 10.83 -8.03 -1.34
N SER A 41 11.42 -8.97 -2.06
CA SER A 41 10.95 -9.40 -3.39
C SER A 41 9.97 -10.58 -3.27
N LYS A 42 8.74 -10.30 -2.84
CA LYS A 42 7.72 -11.33 -2.62
C LYS A 42 6.58 -11.32 -3.64
N MET A 43 6.39 -10.22 -4.36
CA MET A 43 5.36 -10.08 -5.38
C MET A 43 5.85 -9.20 -6.53
N VAL A 44 5.18 -9.25 -7.68
CA VAL A 44 5.39 -8.31 -8.79
C VAL A 44 4.24 -7.31 -8.89
N ASP A 45 4.37 -6.28 -9.71
CA ASP A 45 3.36 -5.21 -9.80
C ASP A 45 1.97 -5.74 -10.18
N THR A 46 1.90 -6.73 -11.08
CA THR A 46 0.62 -7.35 -11.47
C THR A 46 -0.03 -8.13 -10.31
N ASP A 47 0.74 -8.61 -9.34
CA ASP A 47 0.19 -9.22 -8.13
C ASP A 47 -0.42 -8.14 -7.21
N VAL A 48 0.13 -6.92 -7.21
CA VAL A 48 -0.43 -5.80 -6.43
C VAL A 48 -1.82 -5.46 -6.96
N GLU A 49 -1.94 -5.33 -8.27
CA GLU A 49 -3.23 -5.05 -8.92
C GLU A 49 -4.26 -6.14 -8.59
N LYS A 50 -3.89 -7.43 -8.74
CA LYS A 50 -4.76 -8.55 -8.36
C LYS A 50 -5.19 -8.49 -6.90
N LEU A 51 -4.27 -8.15 -5.99
CA LEU A 51 -4.56 -8.08 -4.56
C LEU A 51 -5.58 -6.99 -4.22
N ILE A 52 -5.49 -5.86 -4.92
CA ILE A 52 -6.43 -4.74 -4.77
C ILE A 52 -7.83 -5.16 -5.21
N PHE A 53 -7.95 -5.79 -6.39
CA PHE A 53 -9.23 -6.29 -6.87
C PHE A 53 -9.79 -7.39 -5.97
N GLU A 54 -8.95 -8.33 -5.49
CA GLU A 54 -9.36 -9.35 -4.54
C GLU A 54 -9.96 -8.74 -3.25
N ALA A 55 -9.38 -7.67 -2.72
CA ALA A 55 -9.94 -6.99 -1.55
C ALA A 55 -11.32 -6.39 -1.83
N ILE A 56 -11.49 -5.73 -2.98
CA ILE A 56 -12.77 -5.11 -3.35
C ILE A 56 -13.85 -6.18 -3.60
N GLU A 57 -13.48 -7.30 -4.21
CA GLU A 57 -14.42 -8.38 -4.56
C GLU A 57 -14.80 -9.28 -3.38
N LYS A 58 -13.85 -9.57 -2.47
CA LYS A 58 -14.05 -10.55 -1.39
C LYS A 58 -14.62 -9.96 -0.11
N VAL A 59 -14.45 -8.66 0.14
CA VAL A 59 -14.93 -8.03 1.38
C VAL A 59 -15.81 -6.81 1.11
N SER A 60 -16.75 -6.58 2.01
CA SER A 60 -17.51 -5.33 2.03
C SER A 60 -16.65 -4.19 2.58
N PRO A 61 -16.94 -2.92 2.21
CA PRO A 61 -16.28 -1.76 2.80
C PRO A 61 -16.39 -1.80 4.33
N LYS A 62 -15.25 -1.58 5.00
CA LYS A 62 -15.19 -1.50 6.47
C LYS A 62 -15.64 -0.14 6.98
N SER A 63 -15.37 0.93 6.23
CA SER A 63 -15.68 2.31 6.65
C SER A 63 -15.81 3.25 5.45
N ILE A 64 -16.23 4.50 5.75
CA ILE A 64 -16.20 5.62 4.80
C ILE A 64 -14.90 6.40 5.02
N TRP A 65 -14.10 6.54 3.97
CA TRP A 65 -12.89 7.36 3.97
C TRP A 65 -13.24 8.81 3.63
N ASN A 66 -13.06 9.72 4.60
CA ASN A 66 -13.21 11.17 4.45
C ASN A 66 -14.54 11.65 3.82
N GLY A 67 -15.62 10.89 3.94
CA GLY A 67 -16.91 11.17 3.29
C GLY A 67 -16.95 10.83 1.79
N GLU A 68 -15.82 10.95 1.11
CA GLU A 68 -15.64 10.85 -0.35
C GLU A 68 -15.50 9.42 -0.87
N GLY A 69 -15.03 8.49 -0.03
CA GLY A 69 -14.69 7.14 -0.47
C GLY A 69 -15.13 6.01 0.46
N LEU A 70 -14.91 4.79 0.00
CA LEU A 70 -15.06 3.54 0.71
C LEU A 70 -13.68 3.00 1.06
N GLU A 71 -13.50 2.53 2.28
CA GLU A 71 -12.27 1.88 2.74
C GLU A 71 -12.51 0.39 2.94
N TYR A 72 -11.72 -0.43 2.26
CA TYR A 72 -11.69 -1.88 2.36
C TYR A 72 -10.46 -2.28 3.16
N VAL A 73 -10.65 -3.20 4.10
CA VAL A 73 -9.55 -3.80 4.86
C VAL A 73 -9.62 -5.30 4.65
N PHE A 74 -8.52 -5.85 4.14
CA PHE A 74 -8.45 -7.24 3.72
C PHE A 74 -7.17 -7.88 4.23
N ASP A 75 -7.27 -9.08 4.78
CA ASP A 75 -6.10 -9.92 5.08
C ASP A 75 -5.89 -10.87 3.89
N PRO A 76 -4.82 -10.68 3.10
CA PRO A 76 -4.56 -11.55 1.97
C PRO A 76 -3.93 -12.89 2.37
N GLY A 77 -3.31 -13.01 3.54
CA GLY A 77 -2.61 -14.21 4.00
C GLY A 77 -1.46 -14.69 3.09
N LYS A 78 -0.95 -13.82 2.19
CA LYS A 78 0.07 -14.14 1.19
C LYS A 78 1.08 -13.01 1.01
N TYR A 79 2.22 -13.32 0.39
CA TYR A 79 3.35 -12.40 0.16
C TYR A 79 4.01 -11.84 1.44
N GLY A 80 3.66 -12.40 2.61
CA GLY A 80 4.05 -11.85 3.92
C GLY A 80 3.32 -10.56 4.26
N ILE A 81 2.08 -10.40 3.76
CA ILE A 81 1.16 -9.32 4.09
C ILE A 81 -0.01 -9.93 4.85
N SER A 82 -0.39 -9.32 5.97
CA SER A 82 -1.51 -9.73 6.83
C SER A 82 -2.62 -8.68 6.94
N GLU A 83 -2.41 -7.47 6.44
CA GLU A 83 -3.45 -6.46 6.32
C GLU A 83 -3.14 -5.55 5.14
N ILE A 84 -4.10 -5.34 4.24
CA ILE A 84 -4.08 -4.28 3.23
C ILE A 84 -5.25 -3.35 3.42
N VAL A 85 -5.05 -2.09 3.04
CA VAL A 85 -6.10 -1.07 2.98
C VAL A 85 -6.23 -0.64 1.52
N VAL A 86 -7.46 -0.68 1.00
CA VAL A 86 -7.80 -0.17 -0.32
C VAL A 86 -8.85 0.92 -0.16
N ARG A 87 -8.65 2.06 -0.79
CA ARG A 87 -9.59 3.18 -0.78
C ARG A 87 -10.08 3.42 -2.18
N VAL A 88 -11.40 3.53 -2.32
CA VAL A 88 -12.11 3.68 -3.58
C VAL A 88 -13.01 4.90 -3.50
N TYR A 89 -13.02 5.76 -4.50
CA TYR A 89 -13.92 6.91 -4.56
C TYR A 89 -15.37 6.46 -4.79
N LYS A 90 -16.33 7.05 -4.07
CA LYS A 90 -17.76 6.76 -4.30
C LYS A 90 -18.29 7.37 -5.60
N SER A 91 -17.69 8.46 -6.07
CA SER A 91 -18.18 9.21 -7.24
C SER A 91 -18.09 8.40 -8.53
N ASP A 92 -17.02 7.62 -8.70
CA ASP A 92 -16.71 6.93 -9.95
C ASP A 92 -16.24 5.48 -9.76
N GLY A 93 -16.12 5.01 -8.51
CA GLY A 93 -15.64 3.66 -8.20
C GLY A 93 -14.14 3.47 -8.48
N MET A 94 -13.38 4.53 -8.73
CA MET A 94 -11.94 4.42 -9.00
C MET A 94 -11.15 4.16 -7.72
N VAL A 95 -10.12 3.32 -7.81
CA VAL A 95 -9.17 3.09 -6.71
C VAL A 95 -8.35 4.36 -6.49
N ALA A 96 -8.60 5.03 -5.37
CA ALA A 96 -7.90 6.23 -4.94
C ALA A 96 -6.48 5.90 -4.45
N THR A 97 -6.34 4.83 -3.68
CA THR A 97 -5.05 4.33 -3.19
C THR A 97 -5.19 2.92 -2.61
N ALA A 98 -4.09 2.18 -2.56
CA ALA A 98 -3.98 0.94 -1.83
C ALA A 98 -2.59 0.79 -1.22
N PHE A 99 -2.49 0.25 -0.01
CA PHE A 99 -1.23 0.01 0.66
C PHE A 99 -1.33 -1.16 1.64
N PRO A 100 -0.28 -1.97 1.81
CA PRO A 100 -0.23 -2.92 2.91
C PRO A 100 -0.07 -2.17 4.22
N ARG A 101 -0.66 -2.64 5.30
CA ARG A 101 -0.59 -2.03 6.63
C ARG A 101 0.16 -2.91 7.63
N ARG A 102 0.09 -4.23 7.48
CA ARG A 102 0.79 -5.19 8.33
C ARG A 102 1.30 -6.41 7.56
N GLY A 103 2.34 -7.03 8.10
CA GLY A 103 2.91 -8.29 7.65
C GLY A 103 4.44 -8.32 7.70
N SER A 104 5.00 -9.52 7.73
CA SER A 104 6.45 -9.77 7.81
C SER A 104 7.25 -9.19 6.64
N SER A 105 6.60 -8.91 5.51
CA SER A 105 7.21 -8.30 4.33
C SER A 105 6.88 -6.82 4.17
N VAL A 106 6.17 -6.20 5.13
CA VAL A 106 5.68 -4.82 5.02
C VAL A 106 6.63 -3.87 5.74
N TRP A 107 7.16 -2.89 5.01
CA TRP A 107 8.13 -1.93 5.51
C TRP A 107 7.64 -0.50 5.34
N VAL A 108 8.00 0.36 6.30
CA VAL A 108 7.74 1.80 6.26
C VAL A 108 8.94 2.55 6.84
N TRP A 109 9.11 3.80 6.43
CA TRP A 109 10.07 4.70 7.04
C TRP A 109 9.53 5.26 8.36
N ASP A 110 10.30 5.12 9.44
CA ASP A 110 10.06 5.79 10.71
C ASP A 110 10.90 7.07 10.75
N ASN A 111 10.23 8.23 10.68
CA ASN A 111 10.89 9.54 10.69
C ASN A 111 11.35 10.01 12.07
N THR A 112 10.85 9.38 13.14
CA THR A 112 11.28 9.71 14.51
C THR A 112 12.63 9.07 14.78
N LEU A 113 12.81 7.85 14.27
CA LEU A 113 14.03 7.08 14.43
C LEU A 113 14.99 7.19 13.23
N ASN A 114 14.52 7.76 12.11
CA ASN A 114 15.23 7.80 10.83
C ASN A 114 15.73 6.43 10.38
N ILE A 115 14.85 5.42 10.46
CA ILE A 115 15.14 4.05 10.04
C ILE A 115 13.95 3.42 9.32
N TRP A 116 14.24 2.38 8.53
CA TRP A 116 13.21 1.49 8.02
C TRP A 116 12.75 0.52 9.10
N VAL A 117 11.44 0.43 9.30
CA VAL A 117 10.83 -0.48 10.27
C VAL A 117 9.88 -1.44 9.58
N ASN A 118 9.91 -2.69 10.01
CA ASN A 118 8.97 -3.71 9.60
C ASN A 118 7.66 -3.56 10.40
N LYS A 119 6.52 -3.68 9.73
CA LYS A 119 5.19 -3.57 10.34
C LYS A 119 4.57 -4.96 10.50
N VAL A 120 5.13 -5.78 11.40
CA VAL A 120 4.53 -7.08 11.77
C VAL A 120 3.18 -6.88 12.47
#